data_AF-A0A8C9M428-F1
#
_entry.id   AF-A0A8C9M428-F1
#
_cell.length_a   1.000
_cell.length_b   1.000
_cell.length_c   1.000
_cell.angle_alpha   90.00
_cell.angle_beta   90.00
_cell.angle_gamma   90.00
#
_symmetry.space_group_name_H-M   'P 1'
#
loop_
_entity.id
_entity.type
_entity.pdbx_description
1 polymer ?
#
loop_
_entity_poly.entity_id
_entity_poly.type
_entity_poly.pdbx_seq_one_letter_code
_entity_poly.pdbx_strand_id
1 'polypeptide(L)'
;MKLALENMTKSTELEEVYQDAASNVLLAICRHSWRVVAQHLETEVLTGVFPHRSLLYVMGILTSNESIFQKGEKACWEKQLAQAFLFIYYGLILQTEDNATTVRTHLRTLLDTSHQWPKQREGIALTVGLAATRHLDHVWAVLEQFGRSTPVKWSLHSFCLKVLALGRLGASTRGWASGPPPSTRVWGQKSEDPKWRWVSSTILLAYGQMAVKAKAHILPWVDNILSRMVFYFHYSSWDETLKQSFLTAIFMLVGAISRNEGAHSYEFSQISELLECLMVLMEKEPQDTLCTSTRQQTIHIISSLCKLRPPLDLKRKSRLLSVCLRSVFALPLMDVLKKHTCLFLEPPNIQV
;
A
#
# COMPACT_ATOMS: atom_id res chain seq x y z
N MET A 1 -15.02 -25.62 9.34
CA MET A 1 -16.42 -25.15 9.24
C MET A 1 -17.01 -24.66 10.57
N LYS A 2 -16.87 -25.39 11.68
CA LYS A 2 -17.56 -25.04 12.94
C LYS A 2 -17.20 -23.66 13.52
N LEU A 3 -15.92 -23.26 13.50
CA LEU A 3 -15.48 -21.95 14.01
C LEU A 3 -15.91 -20.75 13.15
N ALA A 4 -16.05 -20.93 11.83
CA ALA A 4 -16.54 -19.88 10.93
C ALA A 4 -18.06 -19.72 11.05
N LEU A 5 -18.78 -20.83 11.23
CA LEU A 5 -20.21 -20.85 11.54
C LEU A 5 -20.51 -20.32 12.95
N GLU A 6 -19.68 -20.63 13.95
CA GLU A 6 -19.78 -20.11 15.32
C GLU A 6 -19.48 -18.61 15.39
N ASN A 7 -18.55 -18.09 14.58
CA ASN A 7 -18.36 -16.64 14.45
C ASN A 7 -19.45 -15.95 13.61
N MET A 8 -20.15 -16.68 12.73
CA MET A 8 -21.35 -16.20 12.03
C MET A 8 -22.61 -16.20 12.92
N THR A 9 -22.62 -16.97 14.01
CA THR A 9 -23.80 -17.17 14.88
C THR A 9 -23.65 -16.62 16.29
N LYS A 10 -22.44 -16.23 16.71
CA LYS A 10 -22.26 -15.33 17.85
C LYS A 10 -22.78 -13.96 17.46
N SER A 11 -24.06 -13.75 17.75
CA SER A 11 -24.76 -12.48 17.68
C SER A 11 -23.87 -11.34 18.18
N THR A 12 -23.40 -10.53 17.24
CA THR A 12 -23.32 -9.08 17.39
C THR A 12 -24.53 -8.45 16.71
N GLU A 13 -25.65 -9.17 16.66
CA GLU A 13 -26.88 -8.63 16.09
C GLU A 13 -27.39 -7.59 17.08
N LEU A 14 -27.07 -6.31 16.85
CA LEU A 14 -27.97 -5.25 17.28
C LEU A 14 -29.37 -5.63 16.79
N GLU A 15 -30.40 -5.49 17.63
CA GLU A 15 -31.78 -5.73 17.17
C GLU A 15 -32.04 -4.95 15.88
N GLU A 16 -32.84 -5.52 14.98
CA GLU A 16 -33.14 -4.94 13.66
C GLU A 16 -33.53 -3.46 13.76
N VAL A 17 -34.23 -3.08 14.84
CA VAL A 17 -34.62 -1.71 15.14
C VAL A 17 -33.44 -0.75 15.25
N TYR A 18 -32.36 -1.14 15.93
CA TYR A 18 -31.17 -0.30 16.06
C TYR A 18 -30.35 -0.28 14.77
N GLN A 19 -30.32 -1.41 14.05
CA GLN A 19 -29.69 -1.48 12.73
C GLN A 19 -30.36 -0.55 11.74
N ASP A 20 -31.68 -0.56 11.70
CA ASP A 20 -32.50 0.30 10.84
C ASP A 20 -32.37 1.76 11.26
N ALA A 21 -32.36 2.06 12.57
CA ALA A 21 -32.13 3.42 13.06
C ALA A 21 -30.76 3.97 12.62
N ALA A 22 -29.68 3.19 12.77
CA ALA A 22 -28.35 3.59 12.34
C ALA A 22 -28.26 3.74 10.81
N SER A 23 -28.86 2.82 10.06
CA SER A 23 -28.98 2.91 8.60
C SER A 23 -29.76 4.14 8.15
N ASN A 24 -30.86 4.48 8.84
CA ASN A 24 -31.67 5.66 8.54
C ASN A 24 -30.90 6.96 8.79
N VAL A 25 -30.05 7.01 9.82
CA VAL A 25 -29.14 8.14 10.05
C VAL A 25 -28.14 8.28 8.90
N LEU A 26 -27.51 7.19 8.47
CA LEU A 26 -26.60 7.21 7.32
C LEU A 26 -27.30 7.65 6.03
N LEU A 27 -28.52 7.17 5.77
CA LEU A 27 -29.33 7.57 4.62
C LEU A 27 -29.75 9.05 4.68
N ALA A 28 -30.05 9.57 5.86
CA ALA A 28 -30.36 10.99 6.05
C ALA A 28 -29.13 11.87 5.76
N ILE A 29 -27.94 11.47 6.24
CA ILE A 29 -26.67 12.17 5.96
C ILE A 29 -26.33 12.12 4.47
N CYS A 30 -26.59 10.99 3.80
CA CYS A 30 -26.37 10.84 2.35
C CYS A 30 -27.09 11.92 1.53
N ARG A 31 -28.28 12.39 1.94
CA ARG A 31 -29.02 13.43 1.21
C ARG A 31 -28.25 14.73 1.03
N HIS A 32 -27.35 15.05 1.95
CA HIS A 32 -26.59 16.30 1.96
C HIS A 32 -25.09 16.09 1.76
N SER A 33 -24.58 14.88 1.97
CA SER A 33 -23.13 14.60 1.97
C SER A 33 -22.77 13.20 1.44
N TRP A 34 -23.46 12.76 0.38
CA TRP A 34 -23.32 11.40 -0.16
C TRP A 34 -21.87 11.00 -0.50
N ARG A 35 -21.03 11.91 -1.00
CA ARG A 35 -19.63 11.61 -1.37
C ARG A 35 -18.81 11.11 -0.17
N VAL A 36 -18.99 11.74 0.99
CA VAL A 36 -18.29 11.40 2.23
C VAL A 36 -18.78 10.06 2.76
N VAL A 37 -20.10 9.84 2.73
CA VAL A 37 -20.69 8.55 3.15
C VAL A 37 -20.26 7.42 2.22
N ALA A 38 -20.24 7.65 0.90
CA ALA A 38 -19.80 6.67 -0.08
C ALA A 38 -18.33 6.25 0.13
N GLN A 39 -17.42 7.20 0.38
CA GLN A 39 -16.01 6.90 0.68
C GLN A 39 -15.86 6.09 1.97
N HIS A 40 -16.67 6.40 2.99
CA HIS A 40 -16.66 5.66 4.24
C HIS A 40 -17.18 4.23 4.07
N LEU A 41 -18.32 4.05 3.39
CA LEU A 41 -18.87 2.72 3.06
C LEU A 41 -17.88 1.91 2.22
N GLU A 42 -17.24 2.52 1.23
CA GLU A 42 -16.21 1.86 0.41
C GLU A 42 -15.03 1.39 1.27
N THR A 43 -14.58 2.19 2.25
CA THR A 43 -13.49 1.83 3.15
C THR A 43 -13.86 0.65 4.06
N GLU A 44 -15.07 0.64 4.62
CA GLU A 44 -15.58 -0.48 5.43
C GLU A 44 -15.70 -1.78 4.62
N VAL A 45 -16.18 -1.68 3.37
CA VAL A 45 -16.24 -2.81 2.43
C VAL A 45 -14.82 -3.33 2.12
N LEU A 46 -13.86 -2.45 1.81
CA LEU A 46 -12.50 -2.84 1.41
C LEU A 46 -11.63 -3.34 2.58
N THR A 47 -11.89 -2.94 3.81
CA THR A 47 -11.11 -3.37 4.99
C THR A 47 -11.45 -4.80 5.45
N GLY A 48 -12.58 -5.35 4.99
CA GLY A 48 -12.88 -6.78 5.05
C GLY A 48 -13.45 -7.28 6.38
N VAL A 49 -14.12 -6.43 7.14
CA VAL A 49 -15.15 -6.88 8.09
C VAL A 49 -16.41 -7.11 7.25
N PHE A 50 -17.03 -8.28 7.34
CA PHE A 50 -18.22 -8.62 6.54
C PHE A 50 -19.25 -7.49 6.65
N PRO A 51 -19.80 -6.97 5.54
CA PRO A 51 -20.70 -5.84 5.61
C PRO A 51 -21.91 -6.26 6.44
N HIS A 52 -22.11 -5.60 7.58
CA HIS A 52 -23.31 -5.75 8.41
C HIS A 52 -24.56 -5.57 7.51
N ARG A 53 -25.68 -6.22 7.83
CA ARG A 53 -26.96 -6.05 7.08
C ARG A 53 -27.26 -4.57 6.80
N SER A 54 -27.00 -3.71 7.78
CA SER A 54 -27.11 -2.25 7.71
C SER A 54 -26.34 -1.62 6.54
N LEU A 55 -25.12 -2.11 6.25
CA LEU A 55 -24.28 -1.60 5.17
C LEU A 55 -24.86 -2.00 3.81
N LEU A 56 -25.23 -3.28 3.65
CA LEU A 56 -25.87 -3.79 2.43
C LEU A 56 -27.24 -3.13 2.18
N TYR A 57 -28.01 -2.90 3.24
CA TYR A 57 -29.29 -2.20 3.19
C TYR A 57 -29.13 -0.75 2.74
N VAL A 58 -28.21 0.01 3.37
CA VAL A 58 -27.93 1.40 2.97
C VAL A 58 -27.44 1.46 1.53
N MET A 59 -26.55 0.55 1.12
CA MET A 59 -26.06 0.47 -0.27
C MET A 59 -27.20 0.12 -1.24
N GLY A 60 -28.09 -0.81 -0.88
CA GLY A 60 -29.27 -1.17 -1.66
C GLY A 60 -30.21 0.01 -1.86
N ILE A 61 -30.54 0.73 -0.78
CA ILE A 61 -31.41 1.91 -0.84
C ILE A 61 -30.77 3.06 -1.65
N LEU A 62 -29.46 3.29 -1.50
CA LEU A 62 -28.73 4.27 -2.33
C LEU A 62 -28.83 3.90 -3.81
N THR A 63 -28.62 2.63 -4.14
CA THR A 63 -28.71 2.12 -5.52
C THR A 63 -30.14 2.23 -6.07
N SER A 64 -31.16 1.99 -5.26
CA SER A 64 -32.57 2.06 -5.68
C SER A 64 -33.13 3.48 -5.77
N ASN A 65 -32.52 4.47 -5.11
CA ASN A 65 -33.07 5.82 -5.02
C ASN A 65 -32.48 6.79 -6.05
N GLU A 66 -33.26 7.09 -7.09
CA GLU A 66 -32.86 8.00 -8.18
C GLU A 66 -32.71 9.47 -7.75
N SER A 67 -33.30 9.87 -6.62
CA SER A 67 -33.27 11.28 -6.16
C SER A 67 -31.95 11.68 -5.48
N ILE A 68 -31.11 10.73 -5.10
CA ILE A 68 -29.88 10.97 -4.33
C ILE A 68 -28.67 11.25 -5.25
N PHE A 69 -28.71 10.77 -6.49
CA PHE A 69 -27.57 10.83 -7.41
C PHE A 69 -27.88 11.66 -8.66
N GLN A 70 -26.90 12.41 -9.16
CA GLN A 70 -26.94 12.84 -10.55
C GLN A 70 -26.79 11.62 -11.47
N LYS A 71 -27.53 11.58 -12.59
CA LYS A 71 -27.71 10.38 -13.44
C LYS A 71 -26.40 9.71 -13.90
N GLY A 72 -25.32 10.47 -14.06
CA GLY A 72 -23.97 9.95 -14.40
C GLY A 72 -23.13 9.47 -13.21
N GLU A 73 -23.35 10.02 -12.02
CA GLU A 73 -22.61 9.66 -10.79
C GLU A 73 -23.08 8.31 -10.24
N LYS A 74 -24.39 8.02 -10.36
CA LYS A 74 -24.99 6.73 -9.97
C LYS A 74 -24.36 5.56 -10.71
N ALA A 75 -24.37 5.61 -12.05
CA ALA A 75 -23.86 4.51 -12.89
C ALA A 75 -22.35 4.28 -12.68
N CYS A 76 -21.59 5.34 -12.45
CA CYS A 76 -20.17 5.26 -12.11
C CYS A 76 -19.95 4.56 -10.76
N TRP A 77 -20.73 4.96 -9.75
CA TRP A 77 -20.66 4.42 -8.40
C TRP A 77 -21.11 2.95 -8.33
N GLU A 78 -22.24 2.60 -8.97
CA GLU A 78 -22.72 1.22 -9.07
C GLU A 78 -21.69 0.30 -9.71
N LYS A 79 -21.04 0.77 -10.79
CA LYS A 79 -19.98 0.02 -11.45
C LYS A 79 -18.76 -0.19 -10.54
N GLN A 80 -18.36 0.84 -9.81
CA GLN A 80 -17.24 0.75 -8.86
C GLN A 80 -17.56 -0.17 -7.69
N LEU A 81 -18.77 -0.09 -7.14
CA LEU A 81 -19.23 -0.97 -6.07
C LEU A 81 -19.31 -2.42 -6.51
N ALA A 82 -19.95 -2.71 -7.65
CA ALA A 82 -20.04 -4.05 -8.18
C ALA A 82 -18.65 -4.66 -8.39
N GLN A 83 -17.69 -3.85 -8.87
CA GLN A 83 -16.31 -4.27 -9.04
C GLN A 83 -15.61 -4.53 -7.69
N ALA A 84 -15.77 -3.67 -6.69
CA ALA A 84 -15.22 -3.88 -5.35
C ALA A 84 -15.79 -5.13 -4.68
N PHE A 85 -17.12 -5.32 -4.73
CA PHE A 85 -17.79 -6.52 -4.23
C PHE A 85 -17.28 -7.79 -4.90
N LEU A 86 -17.07 -7.77 -6.22
CA LEU A 86 -16.59 -8.94 -6.96
C LEU A 86 -15.22 -9.39 -6.46
N PHE A 87 -14.27 -8.47 -6.26
CA PHE A 87 -12.93 -8.82 -5.78
C PHE A 87 -12.94 -9.33 -4.33
N ILE A 88 -13.80 -8.76 -3.48
CA ILE A 88 -13.95 -9.22 -2.10
C ILE A 88 -14.58 -10.61 -2.07
N TYR A 89 -15.70 -10.79 -2.76
CA TYR A 89 -16.39 -12.07 -2.86
C TYR A 89 -15.47 -13.16 -3.40
N TYR A 90 -14.75 -12.87 -4.48
CA TYR A 90 -13.77 -13.79 -5.04
C TYR A 90 -12.64 -14.11 -4.07
N GLY A 91 -12.12 -13.11 -3.33
CA GLY A 91 -11.11 -13.32 -2.30
C GLY A 91 -11.60 -14.20 -1.14
N LEU A 92 -12.86 -14.04 -0.73
CA LEU A 92 -13.48 -14.89 0.29
C LEU A 92 -13.65 -16.33 -0.19
N ILE A 93 -14.06 -16.54 -1.44
CA ILE A 93 -14.11 -17.89 -2.05
C ILE A 93 -12.73 -18.55 -1.98
N LEU A 94 -11.69 -17.84 -2.45
CA LEU A 94 -10.32 -18.36 -2.45
C LEU A 94 -9.75 -18.58 -1.05
N GLN A 95 -10.19 -17.80 -0.06
CA GLN A 95 -9.86 -18.03 1.34
C GLN A 95 -10.55 -19.29 1.88
N THR A 96 -11.79 -19.56 1.46
CA THR A 96 -12.54 -20.74 1.92
C THR A 96 -12.13 -22.04 1.23
N GLU A 97 -11.57 -21.94 0.02
CA GLU A 97 -11.13 -23.06 -0.81
C GLU A 97 -10.06 -23.92 -0.12
N ASP A 98 -10.27 -25.25 -0.09
CA ASP A 98 -9.32 -26.16 0.56
C ASP A 98 -8.23 -26.63 -0.41
N ASN A 99 -8.50 -26.64 -1.72
CA ASN A 99 -7.53 -27.07 -2.72
C ASN A 99 -6.53 -25.95 -3.06
N ALA A 100 -5.31 -26.08 -2.52
CA ALA A 100 -4.19 -25.19 -2.80
C ALA A 100 -3.88 -25.01 -4.30
N THR A 101 -4.06 -26.05 -5.13
CA THR A 101 -3.82 -25.96 -6.58
C THR A 101 -4.85 -25.07 -7.27
N THR A 102 -6.12 -25.15 -6.84
CA THR A 102 -7.20 -24.28 -7.28
C THR A 102 -6.88 -22.84 -6.92
N VAL A 103 -6.53 -22.57 -5.65
CA VAL A 103 -6.17 -21.22 -5.18
C VAL A 103 -5.02 -20.63 -6.00
N ARG A 104 -3.93 -21.39 -6.20
CA ARG A 104 -2.78 -20.91 -6.99
C ARG A 104 -3.15 -20.59 -8.43
N THR A 105 -3.94 -21.44 -9.09
CA THR A 105 -4.38 -21.24 -10.48
C THR A 105 -5.25 -19.99 -10.61
N HIS A 106 -6.19 -19.80 -9.68
CA HIS A 106 -7.10 -18.66 -9.66
C HIS A 106 -6.38 -17.33 -9.36
N LEU A 107 -5.41 -17.33 -8.45
CA LEU A 107 -4.57 -16.16 -8.19
C LEU A 107 -3.65 -15.85 -9.37
N ARG A 108 -3.09 -16.88 -10.02
CA ARG A 108 -2.23 -16.71 -11.18
C ARG A 108 -2.99 -16.08 -12.35
N THR A 109 -4.15 -16.64 -12.69
CA THR A 109 -5.01 -16.12 -13.76
C THR A 109 -5.48 -14.70 -13.48
N LEU A 110 -5.79 -14.38 -12.21
CA LEU A 110 -6.12 -13.02 -11.78
C LEU A 110 -4.95 -12.04 -12.00
N LEU A 111 -3.73 -12.43 -11.65
CA LEU A 111 -2.53 -11.62 -11.86
C LEU A 111 -2.16 -11.49 -13.34
N ASP A 112 -2.56 -12.41 -14.22
CA ASP A 112 -2.30 -12.29 -15.66
C ASP A 112 -3.27 -11.31 -16.37
N THR A 113 -4.26 -10.76 -15.63
CA THR A 113 -5.20 -9.74 -16.14
C THR A 113 -4.53 -8.37 -16.35
N SER A 114 -5.27 -7.37 -16.85
CA SER A 114 -4.74 -6.02 -17.05
C SER A 114 -4.58 -5.28 -15.71
N HIS A 115 -3.47 -4.55 -15.58
CA HIS A 115 -3.17 -3.73 -14.40
C HIS A 115 -3.40 -2.24 -14.65
N GLN A 116 -4.05 -1.87 -15.75
CA GLN A 116 -4.18 -0.47 -16.17
C GLN A 116 -5.03 0.38 -15.20
N TRP A 117 -6.11 -0.18 -14.66
CA TRP A 117 -7.08 0.56 -13.86
C TRP A 117 -6.74 0.52 -12.36
N PRO A 118 -6.69 1.68 -11.66
CA PRO A 118 -6.38 1.74 -10.23
C PRO A 118 -7.24 0.82 -9.37
N LYS A 119 -8.56 0.87 -9.52
CA LYS A 119 -9.51 0.05 -8.75
C LYS A 119 -9.36 -1.45 -9.01
N GLN A 120 -8.99 -1.83 -10.23
CA GLN A 120 -8.67 -3.22 -10.54
C GLN A 120 -7.38 -3.66 -9.83
N ARG A 121 -6.34 -2.82 -9.79
CA ARG A 121 -5.10 -3.14 -9.06
C ARG A 121 -5.34 -3.31 -7.56
N GLU A 122 -6.11 -2.40 -6.96
CA GLU A 122 -6.51 -2.46 -5.55
C GLU A 122 -7.34 -3.71 -5.27
N GLY A 123 -8.31 -4.01 -6.13
CA GLY A 123 -9.15 -5.20 -6.03
C GLY A 123 -8.36 -6.51 -6.13
N ILE A 124 -7.45 -6.63 -7.10
CA ILE A 124 -6.55 -7.79 -7.24
C ILE A 124 -5.72 -7.97 -5.96
N ALA A 125 -5.10 -6.88 -5.47
CA ALA A 125 -4.30 -6.94 -4.26
C ALA A 125 -5.12 -7.37 -3.04
N LEU A 126 -6.36 -6.88 -2.91
CA LEU A 126 -7.27 -7.26 -1.83
C LEU A 126 -7.67 -8.74 -1.91
N THR A 127 -8.01 -9.24 -3.10
CA THR A 127 -8.30 -10.68 -3.32
C THR A 127 -7.10 -11.54 -2.90
N VAL A 128 -5.89 -11.14 -3.29
CA VAL A 128 -4.64 -11.82 -2.91
C VAL A 128 -4.46 -11.83 -1.39
N GLY A 129 -4.71 -10.69 -0.72
CA GLY A 129 -4.66 -10.61 0.73
C GLY A 129 -5.68 -11.51 1.43
N LEU A 130 -6.94 -11.51 0.98
CA LEU A 130 -7.98 -12.35 1.56
C LEU A 130 -7.61 -13.83 1.48
N ALA A 131 -7.14 -14.29 0.31
CA ALA A 131 -6.63 -15.65 0.14
C ALA A 131 -5.44 -15.96 1.07
N ALA A 132 -4.55 -14.98 1.31
CA ALA A 132 -3.39 -15.13 2.18
C ALA A 132 -3.77 -15.41 3.65
N THR A 133 -4.99 -15.07 4.07
CA THR A 133 -5.47 -15.36 5.43
C THR A 133 -5.43 -16.84 5.78
N ARG A 134 -5.62 -17.74 4.80
CA ARG A 134 -5.54 -19.21 4.99
C ARG A 134 -4.42 -19.87 4.19
N HIS A 135 -3.93 -19.22 3.14
CA HIS A 135 -2.99 -19.82 2.18
C HIS A 135 -1.72 -18.98 1.99
N LEU A 136 -1.16 -18.44 3.09
CA LEU A 136 -0.03 -17.52 3.08
C LEU A 136 1.17 -18.02 2.24
N ASP A 137 1.60 -19.27 2.45
CA ASP A 137 2.70 -19.88 1.70
C ASP A 137 2.43 -19.99 0.20
N HIS A 138 1.19 -20.36 -0.17
CA HIS A 138 0.80 -20.51 -1.57
C HIS A 138 0.68 -19.16 -2.27
N VAL A 139 0.14 -18.14 -1.57
CA VAL A 139 0.08 -16.78 -2.08
C VAL A 139 1.49 -16.23 -2.31
N TRP A 140 2.40 -16.40 -1.35
CA TRP A 140 3.80 -16.03 -1.51
C TRP A 140 4.41 -16.68 -2.75
N ALA A 141 4.25 -18.00 -2.90
CA ALA A 141 4.81 -18.75 -4.03
C ALA A 141 4.26 -18.26 -5.38
N VAL A 142 2.95 -17.92 -5.45
CA VAL A 142 2.33 -17.37 -6.67
C VAL A 142 2.92 -16.00 -7.01
N LEU A 143 3.03 -15.10 -6.03
CA LEU A 143 3.62 -13.77 -6.25
C LEU A 143 5.09 -13.86 -6.69
N GLU A 144 5.85 -14.77 -6.08
CA GLU A 144 7.24 -15.00 -6.44
C GLU A 144 7.39 -15.59 -7.85
N GLN A 145 6.61 -16.62 -8.16
CA GLN A 145 6.61 -17.22 -9.50
C GLN A 145 6.17 -16.22 -10.56
N PHE A 146 5.16 -15.41 -10.27
CA PHE A 146 4.68 -14.36 -11.14
C PHE A 146 5.79 -13.36 -11.45
N GLY A 147 6.47 -12.85 -10.43
CA GLY A 147 7.63 -11.97 -10.59
C GLY A 147 8.76 -12.52 -11.45
N ARG A 148 8.99 -13.84 -11.43
CA ARG A 148 10.01 -14.51 -12.26
C ARG A 148 9.58 -14.68 -13.71
N SER A 149 8.28 -14.83 -13.96
CA SER A 149 7.70 -15.23 -15.24
C SER A 149 7.31 -14.07 -16.17
N THR A 150 7.14 -12.86 -15.64
CA THR A 150 6.73 -11.70 -16.44
C THR A 150 7.84 -11.23 -17.38
N PRO A 151 7.51 -10.68 -18.56
CA PRO A 151 8.50 -10.24 -19.56
C PRO A 151 9.39 -9.07 -19.08
N VAL A 152 9.04 -8.45 -17.96
CA VAL A 152 9.92 -7.52 -17.27
C VAL A 152 11.04 -8.34 -16.65
N LYS A 153 12.23 -8.28 -17.26
CA LYS A 153 13.44 -9.05 -16.87
C LYS A 153 13.92 -8.62 -15.48
N TRP A 154 13.24 -9.10 -14.46
CA TRP A 154 13.60 -9.00 -13.06
C TRP A 154 14.46 -10.21 -12.69
N SER A 155 15.79 -10.10 -12.76
CA SER A 155 16.67 -11.20 -12.35
C SER A 155 16.64 -11.41 -10.83
N LEU A 156 15.65 -12.14 -10.33
CA LEU A 156 15.47 -12.47 -8.91
C LEU A 156 16.60 -13.35 -8.34
N HIS A 157 17.44 -13.94 -9.21
CA HIS A 157 18.53 -14.83 -8.84
C HIS A 157 19.72 -14.11 -8.16
N SER A 158 19.89 -12.80 -8.35
CA SER A 158 21.01 -12.03 -7.78
C SER A 158 20.79 -11.61 -6.31
N PHE A 159 19.53 -11.55 -5.86
CA PHE A 159 19.18 -10.92 -4.59
C PHE A 159 19.01 -11.91 -3.43
N CYS A 160 18.43 -13.10 -3.66
CA CYS A 160 18.27 -14.13 -2.61
C CYS A 160 19.60 -14.60 -2.00
N LEU A 161 20.68 -14.61 -2.78
CA LEU A 161 22.01 -15.01 -2.29
C LEU A 161 22.62 -14.00 -1.31
N LYS A 162 22.33 -12.70 -1.43
CA LYS A 162 22.85 -11.68 -0.49
C LYS A 162 22.09 -11.66 0.83
N VAL A 163 20.76 -11.80 0.80
CA VAL A 163 19.92 -11.77 2.01
C VAL A 163 20.17 -13.01 2.88
N LEU A 164 20.33 -14.19 2.27
CA LEU A 164 20.68 -15.42 3.00
C LEU A 164 22.15 -15.44 3.48
N ALA A 165 23.07 -14.78 2.77
CA ALA A 165 24.47 -14.67 3.19
C ALA A 165 24.68 -13.67 4.34
N LEU A 166 23.96 -12.54 4.35
CA LEU A 166 24.06 -11.55 5.45
C LEU A 166 23.42 -12.06 6.76
N GLY A 167 22.44 -12.96 6.70
CA GLY A 167 21.88 -13.60 7.89
C GLY A 167 22.77 -14.68 8.54
N ARG A 168 23.92 -15.05 7.94
CA ARG A 168 24.81 -16.12 8.45
C ARG A 168 26.25 -15.67 8.76
N LEU A 169 26.63 -14.43 8.48
CA LEU A 169 27.98 -13.92 8.73
C LEU A 169 28.00 -12.91 9.87
N GLY A 170 27.53 -13.35 11.03
CA GLY A 170 27.93 -12.79 12.33
C GLY A 170 29.18 -13.52 12.84
N ALA A 171 30.33 -13.35 12.19
CA ALA A 171 31.66 -13.57 12.78
C ALA A 171 32.80 -13.27 11.80
N SER A 172 33.75 -12.47 12.29
CA SER A 172 35.15 -12.37 11.88
C SER A 172 35.55 -11.44 10.72
N THR A 173 36.40 -10.50 11.13
CA THR A 173 37.17 -9.51 10.39
C THR A 173 38.20 -10.12 9.42
N ARG A 174 38.32 -9.56 8.21
CA ARG A 174 39.54 -8.91 7.65
C ARG A 174 39.58 -9.00 6.12
N GLY A 175 39.80 -7.83 5.51
CA GLY A 175 40.44 -7.65 4.20
C GLY A 175 39.57 -8.04 3.00
N TRP A 176 39.22 -7.06 2.17
CA TRP A 176 39.63 -7.05 0.76
C TRP A 176 39.57 -5.61 0.24
N ALA A 177 40.68 -5.24 -0.39
CA ALA A 177 41.01 -3.91 -0.82
C ALA A 177 40.39 -3.59 -2.19
N SER A 178 40.09 -2.29 -2.38
CA SER A 178 40.22 -1.51 -3.60
C SER A 178 39.88 -2.17 -4.95
N GLY A 179 38.64 -1.95 -5.41
CA GLY A 179 38.27 -1.96 -6.83
C GLY A 179 37.48 -0.68 -7.15
N PRO A 180 37.57 -0.11 -8.37
CA PRO A 180 36.89 1.13 -8.71
C PRO A 180 35.37 0.94 -8.74
N PRO A 181 34.57 2.00 -8.48
CA PRO A 181 33.12 1.89 -8.47
C PRO A 181 32.60 1.53 -9.87
N PRO A 182 31.58 0.67 -10.01
CA PRO A 182 30.98 0.40 -11.30
C PRO A 182 30.36 1.70 -11.83
N SER A 183 30.82 2.08 -13.03
CA SER A 183 30.38 3.24 -13.79
C SER A 183 28.86 3.30 -13.96
N THR A 184 28.34 4.52 -13.82
CA THR A 184 26.98 4.99 -14.14
C THR A 184 26.56 4.51 -15.52
N ARG A 185 25.84 3.37 -15.55
CA ARG A 185 25.22 2.85 -16.76
C ARG A 185 23.92 3.61 -16.99
N VAL A 186 23.91 4.44 -18.03
CA VAL A 186 22.73 5.13 -18.57
C VAL A 186 21.65 4.08 -18.85
N TRP A 187 20.55 4.14 -18.10
CA TRP A 187 19.39 3.27 -18.31
C TRP A 187 18.64 3.73 -19.55
N GLY A 188 18.96 3.13 -20.71
CA GLY A 188 18.17 3.27 -21.92
C GLY A 188 16.76 2.76 -21.69
N GLN A 189 15.76 3.62 -21.89
CA GLN A 189 14.34 3.29 -21.94
C GLN A 189 14.13 2.20 -23.00
N LYS A 190 13.89 0.96 -22.56
CA LYS A 190 13.31 -0.07 -23.42
C LYS A 190 11.80 0.04 -23.30
N SER A 191 11.14 0.07 -24.45
CA SER A 191 9.68 0.01 -24.61
C SER A 191 9.09 -1.09 -23.71
N GLU A 192 8.52 -0.68 -22.56
CA GLU A 192 7.72 -1.55 -21.72
C GLU A 192 6.37 -1.75 -22.39
N ASP A 193 5.93 -3.02 -22.52
CA ASP A 193 4.57 -3.31 -22.95
C ASP A 193 3.58 -2.60 -21.99
N PRO A 194 2.67 -1.75 -22.51
CA PRO A 194 1.76 -0.95 -21.69
C PRO A 194 0.87 -1.79 -20.77
N LYS A 195 0.64 -3.07 -21.07
CA LYS A 195 -0.07 -3.99 -20.19
C LYS A 195 0.64 -4.20 -18.86
N TRP A 196 1.98 -4.24 -18.87
CA TRP A 196 2.78 -4.62 -17.70
C TRP A 196 3.34 -3.44 -16.90
N ARG A 197 3.15 -2.22 -17.40
CA ARG A 197 3.64 -0.97 -16.80
C ARG A 197 3.29 -0.82 -15.30
N TRP A 198 2.07 -1.20 -14.91
CA TRP A 198 1.57 -1.01 -13.53
C TRP A 198 1.54 -2.30 -12.69
N VAL A 199 2.12 -3.38 -13.21
CA VAL A 199 2.13 -4.67 -12.52
C VAL A 199 2.88 -4.57 -11.20
N SER A 200 4.03 -3.89 -11.18
CA SER A 200 4.80 -3.66 -9.97
C SER A 200 3.96 -2.97 -8.89
N SER A 201 3.13 -2.00 -9.27
CA SER A 201 2.21 -1.31 -8.36
C SER A 201 1.19 -2.27 -7.74
N THR A 202 0.60 -3.17 -8.53
CA THR A 202 -0.31 -4.21 -8.01
C THR A 202 0.40 -5.19 -7.08
N ILE A 203 1.60 -5.64 -7.45
CA ILE A 203 2.37 -6.60 -6.65
C ILE A 203 2.79 -6.00 -5.32
N LEU A 204 3.19 -4.72 -5.29
CA LEU A 204 3.48 -3.99 -4.04
C LEU A 204 2.26 -3.98 -3.11
N LEU A 205 1.08 -3.60 -3.63
CA LEU A 205 -0.16 -3.61 -2.86
C LEU A 205 -0.52 -5.02 -2.38
N ALA A 206 -0.32 -6.04 -3.20
CA ALA A 206 -0.60 -7.43 -2.85
C ALA A 206 0.30 -7.91 -1.69
N TYR A 207 1.58 -7.55 -1.69
CA TYR A 207 2.47 -7.80 -0.55
C TYR A 207 2.02 -7.05 0.72
N GLY A 208 1.53 -5.82 0.60
CA GLY A 208 0.97 -5.06 1.72
C GLY A 208 -0.28 -5.72 2.30
N GLN A 209 -1.20 -6.16 1.45
CA GLN A 209 -2.40 -6.90 1.82
C GLN A 209 -2.09 -8.23 2.48
N MET A 210 -1.11 -8.97 1.94
CA MET A 210 -0.61 -10.21 2.54
C MET A 210 -0.06 -9.96 3.95
N ALA A 211 0.68 -8.86 4.16
CA ALA A 211 1.21 -8.52 5.48
C ALA A 211 0.09 -8.25 6.51
N VAL A 212 -0.94 -7.48 6.13
CA VAL A 212 -2.09 -7.19 7.01
C VAL A 212 -2.87 -8.45 7.36
N LYS A 213 -3.03 -9.37 6.42
CA LYS A 213 -3.87 -10.58 6.60
C LYS A 213 -3.13 -11.73 7.29
N ALA A 214 -1.79 -11.69 7.37
CA ALA A 214 -0.98 -12.63 8.14
C ALA A 214 -1.18 -12.53 9.67
N LYS A 215 -1.74 -11.41 10.18
CA LYS A 215 -2.05 -11.18 11.61
C LYS A 215 -0.86 -11.51 12.53
N ALA A 216 -1.05 -12.40 13.52
CA ALA A 216 -0.03 -12.78 14.50
C ALA A 216 1.18 -13.49 13.87
N HIS A 217 1.03 -14.07 12.68
CA HIS A 217 2.06 -14.85 12.00
C HIS A 217 2.93 -14.02 11.04
N ILE A 218 2.86 -12.69 11.09
CA ILE A 218 3.58 -11.82 10.14
C ILE A 218 5.10 -11.84 10.34
N LEU A 219 5.61 -11.96 11.57
CA LEU A 219 7.03 -11.74 11.87
C LEU A 219 8.02 -12.56 10.98
N PRO A 220 7.82 -13.87 10.76
CA PRO A 220 8.71 -14.67 9.89
C PRO A 220 8.71 -14.23 8.42
N TRP A 221 7.71 -13.46 7.99
CA TRP A 221 7.53 -13.04 6.61
C TRP A 221 8.01 -11.61 6.36
N VAL A 222 8.22 -10.79 7.39
CA VAL A 222 8.48 -9.36 7.22
C VAL A 222 9.69 -9.08 6.34
N ASP A 223 10.84 -9.69 6.66
CA ASP A 223 12.06 -9.46 5.87
C ASP A 223 11.90 -9.95 4.43
N ASN A 224 11.24 -11.08 4.22
CA ASN A 224 10.97 -11.61 2.89
C ASN A 224 10.07 -10.66 2.07
N ILE A 225 8.94 -10.25 2.65
CA ILE A 225 7.99 -9.29 2.06
C ILE A 225 8.70 -7.98 1.73
N LEU A 226 9.40 -7.40 2.72
CA LEU A 226 10.08 -6.12 2.57
C LEU A 226 11.15 -6.19 1.49
N SER A 227 11.93 -7.27 1.46
CA SER A 227 12.96 -7.48 0.44
C SER A 227 12.37 -7.48 -0.98
N ARG A 228 11.18 -8.05 -1.17
CA ARG A 228 10.46 -8.03 -2.45
C ARG A 228 9.88 -6.64 -2.75
N MET A 229 9.31 -5.96 -1.77
CA MET A 229 8.82 -4.59 -1.96
C MET A 229 9.94 -3.62 -2.41
N VAL A 230 11.09 -3.67 -1.75
CA VAL A 230 12.28 -2.89 -2.10
C VAL A 230 12.76 -3.22 -3.51
N PHE A 231 12.76 -4.51 -3.88
CA PHE A 231 13.13 -4.96 -5.22
C PHE A 231 12.22 -4.37 -6.30
N TYR A 232 10.89 -4.52 -6.17
CA TYR A 232 9.95 -3.99 -7.17
C TYR A 232 10.01 -2.46 -7.25
N PHE A 233 10.21 -1.77 -6.14
CA PHE A 233 10.35 -0.33 -6.14
C PHE A 233 11.61 0.13 -6.90
N HIS A 234 12.77 -0.48 -6.65
CA HIS A 234 14.03 -0.06 -7.28
C HIS A 234 14.05 -0.19 -8.79
N TYR A 235 13.52 -1.28 -9.32
CA TYR A 235 13.72 -1.61 -10.71
C TYR A 235 12.59 -1.14 -11.64
N SER A 236 11.50 -0.58 -11.11
CA SER A 236 10.34 -0.13 -11.89
C SER A 236 10.44 1.31 -12.39
N SER A 237 9.38 1.82 -13.03
CA SER A 237 9.33 3.12 -13.73
C SER A 237 9.33 4.38 -12.84
N TRP A 238 9.26 4.24 -11.50
CA TRP A 238 9.21 5.35 -10.53
C TRP A 238 8.13 6.41 -10.80
N ASP A 239 7.03 6.01 -11.44
CA ASP A 239 5.88 6.88 -11.65
C ASP A 239 5.08 7.10 -10.34
N GLU A 240 4.20 8.10 -10.33
CA GLU A 240 3.45 8.47 -9.12
C GLU A 240 2.58 7.31 -8.61
N THR A 241 2.07 6.46 -9.51
CA THR A 241 1.27 5.29 -9.14
C THR A 241 2.12 4.28 -8.37
N LEU A 242 3.35 4.01 -8.83
CA LEU A 242 4.28 3.13 -8.15
C LEU A 242 4.68 3.68 -6.78
N LYS A 243 5.01 4.98 -6.69
CA LYS A 243 5.36 5.63 -5.41
C LYS A 243 4.24 5.48 -4.38
N GLN A 244 3.01 5.82 -4.76
CA GLN A 244 1.84 5.69 -3.88
C GLN A 244 1.59 4.23 -3.47
N SER A 245 1.73 3.28 -4.40
CA SER A 245 1.56 1.85 -4.11
C SER A 245 2.64 1.34 -3.16
N PHE A 246 3.88 1.79 -3.32
CA PHE A 246 4.98 1.46 -2.42
C PHE A 246 4.75 2.02 -1.01
N LEU A 247 4.43 3.30 -0.89
CA LEU A 247 4.15 3.93 0.41
C LEU A 247 2.97 3.28 1.12
N THR A 248 1.88 3.00 0.40
CA THR A 248 0.71 2.29 0.93
C THR A 248 1.08 0.89 1.42
N ALA A 249 1.83 0.13 0.63
CA ALA A 249 2.25 -1.22 0.99
C ALA A 249 3.17 -1.25 2.23
N ILE A 250 4.12 -0.31 2.32
CA ILE A 250 5.00 -0.18 3.49
C ILE A 250 4.20 0.27 4.71
N PHE A 251 3.27 1.21 4.58
CA PHE A 251 2.41 1.63 5.67
C PHE A 251 1.59 0.45 6.22
N MET A 252 1.04 -0.38 5.34
CA MET A 252 0.33 -1.61 5.70
C MET A 252 1.23 -2.61 6.44
N LEU A 253 2.47 -2.82 5.96
CA LEU A 253 3.45 -3.70 6.60
C LEU A 253 3.83 -3.20 8.00
N VAL A 254 4.16 -1.92 8.13
CA VAL A 254 4.52 -1.30 9.42
C VAL A 254 3.34 -1.33 10.40
N GLY A 255 2.11 -1.10 9.91
CA GLY A 255 0.90 -1.24 10.70
C GLY A 255 0.66 -2.68 11.17
N ALA A 256 0.91 -3.68 10.33
CA ALA A 256 0.81 -5.08 10.69
C ALA A 256 1.84 -5.49 11.76
N ILE A 257 3.07 -4.98 11.66
CA ILE A 257 4.14 -5.19 12.66
C ILE A 257 3.75 -4.54 13.99
N SER A 258 3.30 -3.28 13.97
CA SER A 258 3.02 -2.50 15.19
C SER A 258 1.87 -3.07 16.03
N ARG A 259 0.99 -3.88 15.43
CA ARG A 259 -0.12 -4.56 16.11
C ARG A 259 0.28 -5.91 16.73
N ASN A 260 1.51 -6.38 16.51
CA ASN A 260 1.97 -7.68 16.97
C ASN A 260 2.76 -7.55 18.28
N GLU A 261 2.32 -8.25 19.33
CA GLU A 261 2.93 -8.21 20.67
C GLU A 261 4.41 -8.66 20.68
N GLY A 262 4.82 -9.51 19.73
CA GLY A 262 6.20 -9.97 19.57
C GLY A 262 7.12 -9.03 18.77
N ALA A 263 6.61 -7.92 18.23
CA ALA A 263 7.40 -7.00 17.40
C ALA A 263 8.54 -6.33 18.18
N HIS A 264 8.45 -6.23 19.51
CA HIS A 264 9.50 -5.64 20.34
C HIS A 264 10.78 -6.49 20.40
N SER A 265 10.69 -7.81 20.23
CA SER A 265 11.86 -8.71 20.26
C SER A 265 12.41 -9.05 18.86
N TYR A 266 11.70 -8.69 17.80
CA TYR A 266 12.11 -9.02 16.44
C TYR A 266 13.14 -8.00 15.91
N GLU A 267 14.27 -8.51 15.39
CA GLU A 267 15.28 -7.69 14.72
C GLU A 267 15.08 -7.73 13.22
N PHE A 268 14.63 -6.62 12.65
CA PHE A 268 14.41 -6.50 11.21
C PHE A 268 15.73 -6.24 10.48
N SER A 269 16.10 -7.15 9.58
CA SER A 269 17.37 -7.04 8.83
C SER A 269 17.31 -5.96 7.76
N GLN A 270 16.14 -5.77 7.14
CA GLN A 270 15.96 -4.92 5.94
C GLN A 270 15.52 -3.47 6.22
N ILE A 271 15.42 -3.06 7.49
CA ILE A 271 14.99 -1.68 7.85
C ILE A 271 15.92 -0.62 7.25
N SER A 272 17.22 -0.88 7.22
CA SER A 272 18.21 0.08 6.72
C SER A 272 17.99 0.35 5.24
N GLU A 273 17.81 -0.70 4.44
CA GLU A 273 17.54 -0.63 3.00
C GLU A 273 16.22 0.10 2.72
N LEU A 274 15.18 -0.15 3.52
CA LEU A 274 13.90 0.55 3.39
C LEU A 274 14.04 2.05 3.66
N LEU A 275 14.74 2.44 4.73
CA LEU A 275 14.95 3.84 5.05
C LEU A 275 15.74 4.57 3.97
N GLU A 276 16.74 3.91 3.40
CA GLU A 276 17.47 4.42 2.24
C GLU A 276 16.53 4.67 1.04
N CYS A 277 15.61 3.75 0.74
CA CYS A 277 14.59 3.96 -0.30
C CYS A 277 13.72 5.19 -0.04
N LEU A 278 13.23 5.32 1.19
CA LEU A 278 12.34 6.42 1.60
C LEU A 278 13.08 7.76 1.58
N MET A 279 14.34 7.80 2.00
CA MET A 279 15.17 9.00 1.92
C MET A 279 15.40 9.44 0.46
N VAL A 280 15.75 8.51 -0.44
CA VAL A 280 15.89 8.82 -1.87
C VAL A 280 14.58 9.31 -2.45
N LEU A 281 13.44 8.74 -2.03
CA LEU A 281 12.12 9.20 -2.43
C LEU A 281 11.89 10.66 -1.99
N MET A 282 12.19 11.02 -0.73
CA MET A 282 12.07 12.42 -0.25
C MET A 282 13.02 13.40 -0.94
N GLU A 283 14.25 12.97 -1.25
CA GLU A 283 15.25 13.79 -1.94
C GLU A 283 14.86 14.10 -3.39
N LYS A 284 14.18 13.17 -4.06
CA LYS A 284 13.70 13.34 -5.45
C LYS A 284 12.39 14.11 -5.56
N GLU A 285 11.66 14.32 -4.47
CA GLU A 285 10.43 15.11 -4.50
C GLU A 285 10.73 16.59 -4.81
N PRO A 286 9.83 17.28 -5.52
CA PRO A 286 9.97 18.70 -5.87
C PRO A 286 10.14 19.58 -4.63
N GLN A 287 11.16 20.45 -4.61
CA GLN A 287 11.44 21.37 -3.50
C GLN A 287 10.63 22.68 -3.59
N ASP A 288 10.08 22.98 -4.76
CA ASP A 288 9.20 24.11 -5.06
C ASP A 288 7.85 23.99 -4.37
N THR A 289 7.37 22.77 -4.13
CA THR A 289 6.11 22.48 -3.44
C THR A 289 6.37 21.61 -2.21
N LEU A 290 6.57 22.24 -1.05
CA LEU A 290 6.91 21.55 0.21
C LEU A 290 5.75 20.69 0.79
N CYS A 291 4.55 20.77 0.21
CA CYS A 291 3.33 20.14 0.72
C CYS A 291 2.82 18.97 -0.15
N THR A 292 3.69 18.06 -0.61
CA THR A 292 3.21 16.85 -1.32
C THR A 292 2.73 15.77 -0.34
N SER A 293 1.64 15.07 -0.69
CA SER A 293 1.13 13.92 0.09
C SER A 293 2.21 12.84 0.28
N THR A 294 3.01 12.61 -0.77
CA THR A 294 4.14 11.68 -0.80
C THR A 294 5.17 12.01 0.28
N ARG A 295 5.54 13.29 0.46
CA ARG A 295 6.44 13.73 1.53
C ARG A 295 5.85 13.42 2.91
N GLN A 296 4.59 13.81 3.15
CA GLN A 296 3.91 13.62 4.43
C GLN A 296 3.84 12.14 4.82
N GLN A 297 3.41 11.28 3.90
CA GLN A 297 3.32 9.83 4.12
C GLN A 297 4.70 9.22 4.40
N THR A 298 5.72 9.65 3.64
CA THR A 298 7.08 9.14 3.82
C THR A 298 7.63 9.47 5.20
N ILE A 299 7.46 10.71 5.68
CA ILE A 299 7.89 11.13 7.02
C ILE A 299 7.16 10.32 8.10
N HIS A 300 5.85 10.10 7.94
CA HIS A 300 5.07 9.29 8.88
C HIS A 300 5.57 7.83 8.96
N ILE A 301 5.86 7.22 7.80
CA ILE A 301 6.42 5.87 7.72
C ILE A 301 7.81 5.82 8.38
N ILE A 302 8.70 6.76 8.05
CA ILE A 302 10.03 6.87 8.67
C ILE A 302 9.93 6.95 10.19
N SER A 303 9.05 7.82 10.71
CA SER A 303 8.83 7.97 12.15
C SER A 303 8.42 6.64 12.81
N SER A 304 7.57 5.87 12.13
CA SER A 304 7.12 4.56 12.61
C SER A 304 8.24 3.51 12.57
N LEU A 305 9.04 3.50 11.50
CA LEU A 305 10.20 2.61 11.35
C LEU A 305 11.29 2.87 12.38
N CYS A 306 11.53 4.13 12.75
CA CYS A 306 12.52 4.48 13.78
C CYS A 306 12.19 3.92 15.18
N LYS A 307 10.96 3.45 15.40
CA LYS A 307 10.55 2.79 16.65
C LYS A 307 10.86 1.28 16.66
N LEU A 308 11.18 0.71 15.50
CA LEU A 308 11.47 -0.72 15.35
C LEU A 308 12.97 -1.03 15.63
N ARG A 309 13.29 -2.32 15.81
CA ARG A 309 14.66 -2.81 16.08
C ARG A 309 15.27 -3.48 14.84
N PRO A 310 16.59 -3.42 14.63
CA PRO A 310 17.60 -2.78 15.48
C PRO A 310 17.58 -1.25 15.36
N PRO A 311 18.02 -0.52 16.39
CA PRO A 311 18.15 0.92 16.31
C PRO A 311 19.18 1.29 15.24
N LEU A 312 18.89 2.35 14.49
CA LEU A 312 19.80 2.87 13.47
C LEU A 312 21.13 3.32 14.08
N ASP A 313 22.21 3.09 13.34
CA ASP A 313 23.52 3.65 13.68
C ASP A 313 23.51 5.19 13.59
N LEU A 314 24.47 5.81 14.26
CA LEU A 314 24.53 7.27 14.39
C LEU A 314 24.66 7.98 13.04
N LYS A 315 25.39 7.39 12.08
CA LYS A 315 25.61 7.99 10.76
C LYS A 315 24.30 8.03 9.97
N ARG A 316 23.54 6.94 9.99
CA ARG A 316 22.20 6.89 9.35
C ARG A 316 21.22 7.83 10.05
N LYS A 317 21.20 7.89 11.38
CA LYS A 317 20.37 8.85 12.14
C LYS A 317 20.64 10.31 11.73
N SER A 318 21.92 10.68 11.65
CA SER A 318 22.33 12.03 11.25
C SER A 318 21.88 12.35 9.82
N ARG A 319 22.08 11.42 8.89
CA ARG A 319 21.65 11.61 7.50
C ARG A 319 20.13 11.71 7.38
N LEU A 320 19.40 10.82 8.04
CA LEU A 320 17.93 10.83 8.05
C LEU A 320 17.39 12.17 8.58
N LEU A 321 17.95 12.65 9.70
CA LEU A 321 17.59 13.95 10.26
C LEU A 321 17.86 15.08 9.26
N SER A 322 19.03 15.10 8.63
CA SER A 322 19.39 16.10 7.61
C SER A 322 18.42 16.11 6.42
N VAL A 323 18.08 14.93 5.88
CA VAL A 323 17.14 14.80 4.75
C VAL A 323 15.74 15.26 5.16
N CYS A 324 15.22 14.81 6.30
CA CYS A 324 13.91 15.24 6.81
C CYS A 324 13.86 16.75 7.02
N LEU A 325 14.87 17.34 7.68
CA LEU A 325 14.91 18.77 7.94
C LEU A 325 14.98 19.57 6.64
N ARG A 326 15.83 19.18 5.69
CA ARG A 326 15.92 19.83 4.39
C ARG A 326 14.63 19.68 3.58
N SER A 327 13.92 18.56 3.73
CA SER A 327 12.69 18.31 2.97
C SER A 327 11.49 19.15 3.43
N VAL A 328 11.48 19.60 4.69
CA VAL A 328 10.35 20.35 5.29
C VAL A 328 10.71 21.82 5.54
N PHE A 329 11.94 22.08 5.99
CA PHE A 329 12.40 23.40 6.44
C PHE A 329 13.39 24.06 5.47
N ALA A 330 13.53 23.56 4.23
CA ALA A 330 14.29 24.29 3.23
C ALA A 330 13.58 25.63 2.94
N LEU A 331 14.32 26.72 3.12
CA LEU A 331 13.86 28.04 2.72
C LEU A 331 13.62 28.04 1.20
N PRO A 332 12.48 28.59 0.72
CA PRO A 332 12.25 28.72 -0.71
C PRO A 332 13.39 29.52 -1.35
N LEU A 333 13.80 29.11 -2.55
CA LEU A 333 14.84 29.81 -3.32
C LEU A 333 14.50 31.29 -3.47
N MET A 334 15.51 32.17 -3.41
CA MET A 334 15.35 33.63 -3.48
C MET A 334 14.53 34.10 -4.69
N ASP A 335 14.55 33.36 -5.80
CA ASP A 335 13.78 33.68 -7.00
C ASP A 335 12.27 33.45 -6.84
N VAL A 336 11.87 32.52 -5.97
CA VAL A 336 10.46 32.29 -5.59
C VAL A 336 10.01 33.39 -4.65
N LEU A 337 10.85 33.75 -3.66
CA LEU A 337 10.58 34.88 -2.75
C LEU A 337 10.38 36.20 -3.51
N LYS A 338 11.23 36.49 -4.51
CA LYS A 338 11.11 37.69 -5.36
C LYS A 338 9.79 37.72 -6.15
N LYS A 339 9.32 36.59 -6.68
CA LYS A 339 8.02 36.51 -7.37
C LYS A 339 6.84 36.82 -6.44
N HIS A 340 6.92 36.40 -5.18
CA HIS A 340 5.92 36.76 -4.16
C HIS A 340 6.03 38.21 -3.69
N THR A 341 7.22 38.82 -3.72
CA THR A 341 7.40 40.25 -3.39
C THR A 341 6.78 41.17 -4.45
N CYS A 342 6.78 40.77 -5.72
CA CYS A 342 6.11 41.53 -6.80
C CYS A 342 4.57 41.57 -6.69
N LEU A 343 3.95 40.75 -5.82
CA LEU A 343 2.50 40.75 -5.58
C LEU A 343 2.07 41.70 -4.46
N PHE A 344 3.01 42.39 -3.79
CA PHE A 344 2.74 43.30 -2.66
C PHE A 344 3.04 44.78 -2.93
N LEU A 345 3.32 45.17 -4.18
CA LEU A 345 3.48 46.57 -4.55
C LEU A 345 2.14 47.17 -5.00
N GLU A 346 1.26 47.42 -4.04
CA GLU A 346 0.42 48.63 -3.97
C GLU A 346 -0.37 48.63 -2.65
N PRO A 347 -0.09 49.50 -1.67
CA PRO A 347 -1.04 49.77 -0.61
C PRO A 347 -2.26 50.53 -1.18
N PRO A 348 -3.48 50.25 -0.72
CA PRO A 348 -4.67 50.93 -1.23
C PRO A 348 -4.59 52.43 -0.94
N ASN A 349 -4.83 53.23 -1.97
CA ASN A 349 -4.99 54.68 -1.87
C ASN A 349 -6.15 54.99 -0.91
N ILE A 350 -5.84 55.27 0.35
CA ILE A 350 -6.79 55.88 1.29
C ILE A 350 -6.80 57.36 0.95
N GLN A 351 -7.81 57.81 0.21
CA GLN A 351 -8.10 59.24 0.08
C GLN A 351 -8.65 59.74 1.43
N VAL A 352 -7.96 60.73 1.99
CA VAL A 352 -8.40 61.53 3.15
C VAL A 352 -9.42 62.57 2.69
#